data_AF-A0A7L2CK86-F1
#
_entry.id   AF-A0A7L2CK86-F1
#
_cell.length_a   1.000
_cell.length_b   1.000
_cell.length_c   1.000
_cell.angle_alpha   90.00
_cell.angle_beta   90.00
_cell.angle_gamma   90.00
#
_symmetry.space_group_name_H-M   'P 1'
#
loop_
_entity.id
_entity.type
_entity.pdbx_description
1 polymer ?
#
loop_
_entity_poly.entity_id
_entity_poly.type
_entity_poly.pdbx_seq_one_letter_code
_entity_poly.pdbx_strand_id
1 'polypeptide(L)'
;EQSPLLHLDLYNFDCAAAEGSRYVLTSPRSLEACARCAVRPVELLPRALGDLLREAPGRSMRVAAGLYEAYERERRRKLQQCREERERIIREEKRRILAPLGSLPPSPAARVSSRAAAAAAGGPRTHGGGKGRASRGAKGKSHSLDSLQKRREGSWGKTSSESGASSSYSGESLRERGGKVCGRGRGVAAANGTLLGRSFSLGDLSHSPQTAQRVERIVREVKRKKGLSEVPERDKKIAALMIAKHQEANLLREQRQAAHLQWDSQRRLAEQQKEREEKEKQRALLQGQRMWESQVEKRRGRLHQEQEEAALMKQRQLLVCEERWREQAEKQERLRRERLERAMKEDKQKKLHQELNLKAKEEVKKEHQEREEQLLQEKLSTAAQKRLKKEVQLQKEKRLFNQAEKLKHEALVKELAKQEAEEKEMLKASLQMSLTKAQENYEQLVEKRNQELREKARREDMQIQRAKLAAEKKEREQREHLEALARERERRL
;
A
#
# COMPACT_ATOMS: atom_id res chain seq x y z
N GLU A 1 27.30 30.00 -56.89
CA GLU A 1 28.02 29.84 -55.61
C GLU A 1 27.94 28.38 -55.19
N GLN A 2 29.01 27.81 -54.64
CA GLN A 2 29.01 26.43 -54.15
C GLN A 2 29.09 26.45 -52.63
N SER A 3 27.96 26.25 -51.96
CA SER A 3 27.92 26.00 -50.52
C SER A 3 28.78 24.77 -50.20
N PRO A 4 29.56 24.76 -49.10
CA PRO A 4 30.34 23.59 -48.73
C PRO A 4 29.40 22.37 -48.58
N LEU A 5 29.81 21.21 -49.10
CA LEU A 5 29.02 19.98 -49.01
C LEU A 5 28.90 19.53 -47.55
N LEU A 6 27.83 19.96 -46.89
CA LEU A 6 27.45 19.54 -45.55
C LEU A 6 27.24 18.02 -45.53
N HIS A 7 27.81 17.34 -44.53
CA HIS A 7 27.60 15.90 -44.34
C HIS A 7 26.27 15.67 -43.60
N LEU A 8 25.22 15.36 -44.36
CA LEU A 8 23.86 15.15 -43.88
C LEU A 8 23.51 13.65 -43.95
N ASP A 9 23.09 13.12 -42.81
CA ASP A 9 22.84 11.73 -42.54
C ASP A 9 21.53 11.56 -41.74
N LEU A 10 21.09 10.31 -41.50
CA LEU A 10 19.81 10.03 -40.84
C LEU A 10 19.68 10.53 -39.38
N TYR A 11 20.73 11.12 -38.79
CA TYR A 11 20.73 11.65 -37.43
C TYR A 11 20.81 13.19 -37.39
N ASN A 12 21.39 13.85 -38.41
CA ASN A 12 21.58 15.31 -38.42
C ASN A 12 20.87 16.07 -39.56
N PHE A 13 20.11 15.40 -40.44
CA PHE A 13 19.39 16.05 -41.55
C PHE A 13 18.34 17.10 -41.14
N ASP A 14 17.78 17.01 -39.93
CA ASP A 14 16.81 17.97 -39.35
C ASP A 14 17.50 19.08 -38.50
N CYS A 15 18.80 19.37 -38.69
CA CYS A 15 19.49 20.43 -37.95
C CYS A 15 19.40 21.81 -38.61
N ALA A 16 19.52 22.90 -37.84
CA ALA A 16 19.48 24.28 -38.36
C ALA A 16 20.55 24.57 -39.43
N ALA A 17 21.68 23.84 -39.45
CA ALA A 17 22.68 23.97 -40.52
C ALA A 17 22.22 23.34 -41.85
N ALA A 18 21.20 22.47 -41.84
CA ALA A 18 20.61 21.88 -43.04
C ALA A 18 19.47 22.73 -43.64
N GLU A 19 18.94 23.72 -42.89
CA GLU A 19 17.92 24.65 -43.35
C GLU A 19 18.49 25.59 -44.43
N GLY A 20 18.37 25.18 -45.69
CA GLY A 20 18.98 25.85 -46.86
C GLY A 20 19.91 24.95 -47.69
N SER A 21 20.16 23.70 -47.25
CA SER A 21 20.84 22.70 -48.07
C SER A 21 19.97 22.29 -49.27
N ARG A 22 20.57 22.22 -50.47
CA ARG A 22 19.92 21.69 -51.68
C ARG A 22 19.57 20.20 -51.57
N TYR A 23 20.26 19.45 -50.71
CA TYR A 23 20.11 18.00 -50.56
C TYR A 23 19.70 17.64 -49.14
N VAL A 24 18.73 16.73 -49.00
CA VAL A 24 18.25 16.24 -47.69
C VAL A 24 19.28 15.32 -47.02
N LEU A 25 19.95 14.48 -47.80
CA LEU A 25 20.99 13.57 -47.34
C LEU A 25 22.16 13.60 -48.33
N THR A 26 23.38 13.58 -47.81
CA THR A 26 24.63 13.53 -48.60
C THR A 26 25.54 12.38 -48.15
N SER A 27 25.26 11.75 -47.01
CA SER A 27 25.98 10.58 -46.50
C SER A 27 25.66 9.33 -47.32
N PRO A 28 26.65 8.69 -48.00
CA PRO A 28 26.39 7.55 -48.90
C PRO A 28 25.67 6.38 -48.22
N ARG A 29 26.04 6.05 -46.98
CA ARG A 29 25.39 4.97 -46.19
C ARG A 29 23.94 5.30 -45.84
N SER A 30 23.60 6.57 -45.67
CA SER A 30 22.23 7.01 -45.40
C SER A 30 21.36 6.98 -46.67
N LEU A 31 21.94 7.35 -47.81
CA LEU A 31 21.30 7.23 -49.12
C LEU A 31 21.07 5.75 -49.51
N GLU A 32 22.06 4.87 -49.29
CA GLU A 32 21.92 3.42 -49.50
C GLU A 32 20.83 2.83 -48.59
N ALA A 33 20.79 3.21 -47.31
CA ALA A 33 19.74 2.74 -46.40
C ALA A 33 18.34 3.17 -46.86
N CYS A 34 18.17 4.42 -47.27
CA CYS A 34 16.91 4.91 -47.84
C CYS A 34 16.50 4.12 -49.10
N ALA A 35 17.45 3.84 -49.99
CA ALA A 35 17.21 3.04 -51.20
C ALA A 35 16.80 1.59 -50.87
N ARG A 36 17.49 0.93 -49.93
CA ARG A 36 17.14 -0.43 -49.47
C ARG A 36 15.76 -0.50 -48.79
N CYS A 37 15.36 0.56 -48.08
CA CYS A 37 14.03 0.68 -47.47
C CYS A 37 12.94 1.18 -48.44
N ALA A 38 13.28 1.48 -49.70
CA ALA A 38 12.40 2.13 -50.68
C ALA A 38 11.76 3.45 -50.19
N VAL A 39 12.49 4.21 -49.36
CA VAL A 39 12.08 5.52 -48.82
C VAL A 39 12.84 6.62 -49.56
N ARG A 40 12.13 7.65 -50.04
CA ARG A 40 12.78 8.85 -50.59
C ARG A 40 13.24 9.77 -49.45
N PRO A 41 14.44 10.37 -49.49
CA PRO A 41 14.91 11.26 -48.42
C PRO A 41 13.94 12.41 -48.07
N VAL A 42 13.23 12.96 -49.06
CA VAL A 42 12.22 14.02 -48.86
C VAL A 42 11.03 13.57 -47.99
N GLU A 43 10.72 12.26 -47.95
CA GLU A 43 9.66 11.72 -47.09
C GLU A 43 10.08 11.61 -45.62
N LEU A 44 11.36 11.78 -45.32
CA LEU A 44 11.89 11.82 -43.95
C LEU A 44 11.85 13.23 -43.34
N LEU A 45 11.57 14.28 -44.11
CA LEU A 45 11.46 15.65 -43.59
C LEU A 45 10.15 15.88 -42.82
N PRO A 46 10.16 16.72 -41.77
CA PRO A 46 8.92 17.18 -41.15
C PRO A 46 8.15 18.08 -42.13
N ARG A 47 6.81 18.06 -42.04
CA ARG A 47 5.92 18.99 -42.76
C ARG A 47 5.20 19.85 -41.75
N ALA A 48 4.92 21.12 -42.07
CA ALA A 48 4.08 21.92 -41.19
C ALA A 48 2.60 21.49 -41.33
N LEU A 49 1.83 21.60 -40.24
CA LEU A 49 0.38 21.37 -40.27
C LEU A 49 -0.32 22.28 -41.31
N GLY A 50 0.21 23.49 -41.53
CA GLY A 50 -0.24 24.43 -42.55
C GLY A 50 -0.09 23.94 -44.00
N ASP A 51 0.87 23.07 -44.27
CA ASP A 51 1.06 22.51 -45.62
C ASP A 51 0.01 21.44 -45.93
N LEU A 52 -0.30 20.59 -44.95
CA LEU A 52 -1.36 19.58 -45.06
C LEU A 52 -2.77 20.20 -45.14
N LEU A 53 -2.98 21.37 -44.50
CA LEU A 53 -4.19 22.17 -44.67
C LEU A 53 -4.32 22.72 -46.10
N ARG A 54 -3.20 23.08 -46.73
CA ARG A 54 -3.13 23.58 -48.12
C ARG A 54 -3.35 22.47 -49.15
N GLU A 55 -2.90 21.24 -48.85
CA GLU A 55 -3.14 20.04 -49.68
C GLU A 55 -4.61 19.55 -49.63
N ALA A 56 -5.42 20.00 -48.66
CA ALA A 56 -6.82 19.58 -48.51
C ALA A 56 -7.76 20.71 -48.04
N PRO A 57 -7.99 21.75 -48.85
CA PRO A 57 -8.90 22.84 -48.52
C PRO A 57 -10.33 22.31 -48.25
N GLY A 58 -10.99 22.85 -47.23
CA GLY A 58 -12.35 22.48 -46.84
C GLY A 58 -12.48 21.34 -45.82
N ARG A 59 -11.37 20.73 -45.36
CA ARG A 59 -11.41 19.77 -44.23
C ARG A 59 -11.37 20.51 -42.88
N SER A 60 -12.06 19.96 -41.88
CA SER A 60 -12.06 20.55 -40.53
C SER A 60 -10.70 20.38 -39.84
N MET A 61 -10.35 21.33 -38.94
CA MET A 61 -9.08 21.32 -38.21
C MET A 61 -8.79 19.99 -37.48
N ARG A 62 -9.83 19.33 -36.95
CA ARG A 62 -9.72 18.02 -36.30
C ARG A 62 -9.30 16.91 -37.28
N VAL A 63 -9.82 16.94 -38.51
CA VAL A 63 -9.44 15.97 -39.56
C VAL A 63 -8.01 16.24 -40.04
N ALA A 64 -7.63 17.52 -40.22
CA ALA A 64 -6.26 17.89 -40.59
C ALA A 64 -5.23 17.46 -39.53
N ALA A 65 -5.53 17.66 -38.23
CA ALA A 65 -4.69 17.18 -37.14
C ALA A 65 -4.52 15.65 -37.14
N GLY A 66 -5.60 14.89 -37.32
CA GLY A 66 -5.53 13.42 -37.40
C GLY A 66 -4.72 12.91 -38.62
N LEU A 67 -4.79 13.62 -39.75
CA LEU A 67 -3.95 13.31 -40.93
C LEU A 67 -2.48 13.63 -40.68
N TYR A 68 -2.17 14.74 -40.00
CA TYR A 68 -0.81 15.08 -39.59
C TYR A 68 -0.23 14.05 -38.60
N GLU A 69 -0.99 13.60 -37.61
CA GLU A 69 -0.57 12.53 -36.70
C GLU A 69 -0.30 11.20 -37.42
N ALA A 70 -1.13 10.85 -38.40
CA ALA A 70 -0.91 9.67 -39.24
C ALA A 70 0.37 9.80 -40.10
N TYR A 71 0.58 10.97 -40.70
CA TYR A 71 1.80 11.29 -41.46
C TYR A 71 3.06 11.21 -40.58
N GLU A 72 3.08 11.88 -39.43
CA GLU A 72 4.21 11.87 -38.50
C GLU A 72 4.51 10.46 -37.95
N ARG A 73 3.47 9.66 -37.70
CA ARG A 73 3.62 8.26 -37.28
C ARG A 73 4.32 7.40 -38.35
N GLU A 74 3.90 7.54 -39.61
CA GLU A 74 4.50 6.80 -40.72
C GLU A 74 5.90 7.33 -41.08
N ARG A 75 6.11 8.65 -41.03
CA ARG A 75 7.43 9.30 -41.18
C ARG A 75 8.43 8.75 -40.16
N ARG A 76 8.07 8.72 -38.87
CA ARG A 76 8.92 8.20 -37.79
C ARG A 76 9.24 6.72 -37.98
N ARG A 77 8.27 5.92 -38.43
CA ARG A 77 8.46 4.50 -38.77
C ARG A 77 9.47 4.32 -39.91
N LYS A 78 9.31 5.06 -41.01
CA LYS A 78 10.25 5.05 -42.16
C LYS A 78 11.65 5.48 -41.73
N LEU A 79 11.77 6.54 -40.92
CA LEU A 79 13.04 7.03 -40.40
C LEU A 79 13.74 5.99 -39.52
N GLN A 80 13.00 5.30 -38.65
CA GLN A 80 13.52 4.21 -37.83
C GLN A 80 14.06 3.06 -38.70
N GLN A 81 13.27 2.59 -39.68
CA GLN A 81 13.69 1.53 -40.61
C GLN A 81 14.97 1.91 -41.36
N CYS A 82 15.07 3.13 -41.86
CA CYS A 82 16.27 3.61 -42.54
C CYS A 82 17.49 3.65 -41.60
N ARG A 83 17.30 4.03 -40.31
CA ARG A 83 18.40 4.01 -39.31
C ARG A 83 18.86 2.58 -39.00
N GLU A 84 17.93 1.64 -38.85
CA GLU A 84 18.24 0.22 -38.61
C GLU A 84 19.00 -0.40 -39.79
N GLU A 85 18.60 -0.10 -41.03
CA GLU A 85 19.28 -0.58 -42.24
C GLU A 85 20.63 0.14 -42.48
N ARG A 86 20.79 1.41 -42.12
CA ARG A 86 22.10 2.10 -42.09
C ARG A 86 23.07 1.40 -41.13
N GLU A 87 22.61 1.03 -39.93
CA GLU A 87 23.44 0.26 -39.00
C GLU A 87 23.71 -1.16 -39.49
N ARG A 88 22.83 -1.74 -40.32
CA ARG A 88 23.07 -3.02 -40.97
C ARG A 88 24.13 -2.91 -42.06
N ILE A 89 24.08 -1.88 -42.91
CA ILE A 89 25.11 -1.54 -43.89
C ILE A 89 26.47 -1.40 -43.19
N ILE A 90 26.53 -0.64 -42.09
CA ILE A 90 27.76 -0.48 -41.29
C ILE A 90 28.28 -1.83 -40.75
N ARG A 91 27.39 -2.72 -40.30
CA ARG A 91 27.75 -4.08 -39.84
C ARG A 91 28.15 -5.02 -40.99
N GLU A 92 27.58 -4.87 -42.18
CA GLU A 92 27.95 -5.61 -43.39
C GLU A 92 29.31 -5.15 -43.93
N GLU A 93 29.54 -3.84 -43.99
CA GLU A 93 30.80 -3.23 -44.39
C GLU A 93 31.94 -3.57 -43.42
N LYS A 94 31.72 -3.46 -42.10
CA LYS A 94 32.69 -3.91 -41.08
C LYS A 94 33.02 -5.40 -41.24
N ARG A 95 32.03 -6.26 -41.52
CA ARG A 95 32.28 -7.69 -41.79
C ARG A 95 33.05 -7.93 -43.09
N ARG A 96 32.83 -7.13 -44.14
CA ARG A 96 33.60 -7.19 -45.39
C ARG A 96 35.06 -6.73 -45.22
N ILE A 97 35.30 -5.71 -44.39
CA ILE A 97 36.64 -5.19 -44.08
C ILE A 97 37.42 -6.13 -43.15
N LEU A 98 36.74 -6.80 -42.21
CA LEU A 98 37.35 -7.73 -41.25
C LEU A 98 37.42 -9.18 -41.73
N ALA A 99 36.84 -9.50 -42.89
CA ALA A 99 36.98 -10.81 -43.52
C ALA A 99 38.35 -10.93 -44.20
N PRO A 100 39.12 -12.00 -43.96
CA PRO A 100 40.33 -12.27 -44.74
C PRO A 100 40.02 -12.38 -46.23
N LEU A 101 40.96 -11.93 -47.09
CA LEU A 101 40.93 -12.12 -48.54
C LEU A 101 40.97 -13.62 -48.89
N GLY A 102 39.80 -14.28 -48.85
CA GLY A 102 39.71 -15.74 -48.85
C GLY A 102 38.30 -16.30 -49.04
N SER A 103 37.37 -15.56 -49.63
CA SER A 103 36.17 -16.14 -50.25
C SER A 103 35.54 -15.19 -51.27
N LEU A 104 35.65 -15.56 -52.55
CA LEU A 104 34.77 -15.02 -53.59
C LEU A 104 33.34 -15.55 -53.36
N PRO A 105 32.28 -14.78 -53.70
CA PRO A 105 30.92 -15.25 -53.56
C PRO A 105 30.66 -16.45 -54.49
N PRO A 106 29.90 -17.48 -54.05
CA PRO A 106 29.51 -18.56 -54.94
C PRO A 106 28.55 -18.05 -56.02
N SER A 107 28.89 -18.32 -57.28
CA SER A 107 28.02 -18.10 -58.44
C SER A 107 26.67 -18.82 -58.25
N PRO A 108 25.52 -18.24 -58.67
CA PRO A 108 24.19 -18.73 -58.27
C PRO A 108 23.74 -20.06 -58.90
N ALA A 109 24.63 -20.82 -59.54
CA ALA A 109 24.31 -21.99 -60.36
C ALA A 109 24.20 -23.34 -59.61
N ALA A 110 24.55 -23.41 -58.31
CA ALA A 110 24.67 -24.68 -57.57
C ALA A 110 23.52 -24.92 -56.57
N ARG A 111 22.26 -24.77 -57.00
CA ARG A 111 21.05 -25.07 -56.20
C ARG A 111 20.11 -26.10 -56.84
N VAL A 112 20.68 -27.19 -57.38
CA VAL A 112 19.94 -28.42 -57.68
C VAL A 112 20.80 -29.62 -57.27
N SER A 113 20.15 -30.71 -56.84
CA SER A 113 20.75 -32.04 -56.56
C SER A 113 21.57 -32.22 -55.27
N SER A 114 20.87 -32.35 -54.13
CA SER A 114 21.28 -33.27 -53.04
C SER A 114 20.13 -33.54 -52.04
N ARG A 115 19.07 -34.23 -52.50
CA ARG A 115 18.02 -34.78 -51.61
C ARG A 115 17.58 -36.19 -52.04
N ALA A 116 18.51 -37.14 -51.99
CA ALA A 116 18.23 -38.58 -51.98
C ALA A 116 19.50 -39.34 -51.56
N ALA A 117 19.57 -39.81 -50.30
CA ALA A 117 20.38 -40.94 -49.79
C ALA A 117 20.68 -40.77 -48.28
N ALA A 118 19.76 -41.22 -47.41
CA ALA A 118 20.03 -41.57 -46.00
C ALA A 118 18.78 -42.20 -45.35
N ALA A 119 18.35 -43.35 -45.85
CA ALA A 119 17.25 -44.14 -45.27
C ALA A 119 17.61 -45.64 -45.27
N ALA A 120 18.53 -46.02 -44.38
CA ALA A 120 18.88 -47.41 -44.06
C ALA A 120 19.71 -47.47 -42.76
N ALA A 121 19.81 -48.67 -42.19
CA ALA A 121 20.50 -49.05 -40.95
C ALA A 121 19.79 -48.66 -39.63
N GLY A 122 19.29 -49.69 -38.93
CA GLY A 122 18.76 -49.61 -37.56
C GLY A 122 19.84 -49.76 -36.48
N GLY A 123 19.41 -49.83 -35.21
CA GLY A 123 20.28 -49.84 -34.02
C GLY A 123 21.00 -51.18 -33.73
N PRO A 124 21.37 -51.48 -32.46
CA PRO A 124 20.43 -51.43 -31.32
C PRO A 124 20.94 -50.72 -30.04
N ARG A 125 20.16 -50.88 -28.96
CA ARG A 125 20.23 -50.18 -27.67
C ARG A 125 21.15 -50.91 -26.67
N THR A 126 21.67 -50.18 -25.68
CA THR A 126 21.95 -50.72 -24.33
C THR A 126 21.45 -49.76 -23.24
N HIS A 127 21.27 -50.29 -22.02
CA HIS A 127 20.52 -49.67 -20.92
C HIS A 127 21.41 -49.08 -19.81
N GLY A 128 20.86 -48.10 -19.09
CA GLY A 128 21.34 -47.64 -17.77
C GLY A 128 21.00 -46.15 -17.55
N GLY A 129 20.27 -45.71 -16.53
CA GLY A 129 19.72 -46.43 -15.38
C GLY A 129 19.90 -45.61 -14.10
N GLY A 130 19.04 -44.61 -13.86
CA GLY A 130 19.16 -43.72 -12.69
C GLY A 130 17.83 -43.07 -12.32
N LYS A 131 17.22 -43.51 -11.21
CA LYS A 131 15.91 -43.06 -10.74
C LYS A 131 15.99 -41.82 -9.85
N GLY A 132 14.95 -40.99 -9.92
CA GLY A 132 14.31 -40.38 -8.74
C GLY A 132 14.34 -38.84 -8.71
N ARG A 133 13.33 -38.15 -8.16
CA ARG A 133 12.04 -38.59 -7.58
C ARG A 133 11.04 -37.42 -7.60
N ALA A 134 9.74 -37.73 -7.55
CA ALA A 134 8.63 -36.82 -7.78
C ALA A 134 8.31 -35.81 -6.66
N SER A 135 7.66 -34.69 -7.04
CA SER A 135 6.35 -34.24 -6.51
C SER A 135 5.72 -33.19 -7.45
N ARG A 136 4.47 -33.40 -7.93
CA ARG A 136 3.21 -32.74 -7.50
C ARG A 136 3.27 -31.19 -7.47
N GLY A 137 2.39 -30.41 -8.12
CA GLY A 137 1.27 -30.73 -9.04
C GLY A 137 0.19 -29.63 -9.06
N ALA A 138 -0.63 -29.57 -10.13
CA ALA A 138 -1.79 -28.67 -10.34
C ALA A 138 -1.46 -27.15 -10.48
N LYS A 139 -2.22 -26.30 -11.17
CA LYS A 139 -3.46 -26.44 -12.00
C LYS A 139 -3.53 -25.21 -12.94
N GLY A 140 -3.95 -25.37 -14.19
CA GLY A 140 -4.20 -24.24 -15.12
C GLY A 140 -4.58 -24.76 -16.51
N LYS A 141 -5.71 -24.31 -17.06
CA LYS A 141 -6.42 -25.00 -18.16
C LYS A 141 -6.69 -24.05 -19.33
N SER A 142 -6.47 -24.55 -20.55
CA SER A 142 -7.08 -24.08 -21.82
C SER A 142 -6.75 -22.64 -22.25
N HIS A 143 -6.83 -22.23 -23.52
CA HIS A 143 -7.58 -22.78 -24.66
C HIS A 143 -6.78 -22.63 -25.97
N SER A 144 -6.99 -23.53 -26.92
CA SER A 144 -6.34 -23.52 -28.24
C SER A 144 -7.39 -23.59 -29.35
N LEU A 145 -7.02 -23.06 -30.53
CA LEU A 145 -7.76 -23.05 -31.80
C LEU A 145 -9.06 -22.24 -31.85
N ASP A 146 -9.09 -21.25 -32.74
CA ASP A 146 -9.82 -21.39 -34.01
C ASP A 146 -9.09 -20.62 -35.13
N SER A 147 -9.32 -20.98 -36.39
CA SER A 147 -8.70 -20.34 -37.57
C SER A 147 -9.53 -20.58 -38.83
N LEU A 148 -10.01 -19.52 -39.50
CA LEU A 148 -10.28 -19.45 -40.95
C LEU A 148 -10.32 -17.96 -41.37
N GLN A 149 -9.39 -17.42 -42.18
CA GLN A 149 -9.26 -17.50 -43.64
C GLN A 149 -10.29 -16.72 -44.50
N LYS A 150 -9.89 -15.54 -45.00
CA LYS A 150 -10.03 -15.08 -46.42
C LYS A 150 -9.29 -13.72 -46.57
N ARG A 151 -8.12 -13.65 -47.22
CA ARG A 151 -7.84 -13.65 -48.69
C ARG A 151 -8.34 -12.40 -49.42
N ARG A 152 -7.41 -11.49 -49.79
CA ARG A 152 -7.15 -11.04 -51.18
C ARG A 152 -5.89 -10.16 -51.23
N GLU A 153 -5.04 -10.43 -52.22
CA GLU A 153 -3.78 -9.72 -52.45
C GLU A 153 -3.99 -8.52 -53.39
N GLY A 154 -3.04 -7.58 -53.35
CA GLY A 154 -2.91 -6.52 -54.34
C GLY A 154 -1.48 -6.00 -54.40
N SER A 155 -0.69 -6.49 -55.37
CA SER A 155 0.63 -5.93 -55.68
C SER A 155 0.64 -5.34 -57.08
N TRP A 156 1.13 -4.12 -57.13
CA TRP A 156 1.54 -3.36 -58.31
C TRP A 156 2.91 -3.95 -58.75
N GLY A 157 3.51 -3.64 -59.90
CA GLY A 157 3.19 -2.73 -61.00
C GLY A 157 4.38 -2.75 -61.96
N LYS A 158 4.16 -2.58 -63.27
CA LYS A 158 5.19 -2.77 -64.30
C LYS A 158 6.20 -1.61 -64.39
N THR A 159 7.48 -1.98 -64.50
CA THR A 159 8.52 -1.48 -65.44
C THR A 159 8.22 -0.18 -66.21
N SER A 160 9.00 0.90 -66.08
CA SER A 160 10.40 1.11 -66.53
C SER A 160 10.57 1.56 -68.00
N SER A 161 11.21 2.73 -68.14
CA SER A 161 11.84 3.38 -69.29
C SER A 161 12.65 4.58 -68.70
N GLU A 162 13.71 5.17 -69.27
CA GLU A 162 14.61 4.83 -70.38
C GLU A 162 15.92 5.65 -70.21
N SER A 163 17.10 5.05 -70.36
CA SER A 163 18.05 5.18 -71.51
C SER A 163 18.80 6.52 -71.66
N GLY A 164 20.12 6.44 -71.90
CA GLY A 164 21.02 7.58 -72.21
C GLY A 164 22.19 7.70 -71.21
N ALA A 165 23.36 7.07 -71.39
CA ALA A 165 24.37 7.13 -72.47
C ALA A 165 25.55 8.11 -72.16
N SER A 166 26.75 7.61 -72.44
CA SER A 166 28.11 8.08 -72.12
C SER A 166 28.53 9.49 -72.59
N SER A 167 29.61 10.04 -71.99
CA SER A 167 30.86 10.36 -72.74
C SER A 167 31.99 10.94 -71.86
N SER A 168 33.25 10.65 -72.23
CA SER A 168 34.49 11.21 -71.67
C SER A 168 34.88 12.56 -72.31
N TYR A 169 35.66 13.40 -71.60
CA TYR A 169 36.76 14.19 -72.21
C TYR A 169 37.76 14.74 -71.15
N SER A 170 38.95 15.13 -71.61
CA SER A 170 40.15 15.56 -70.88
C SER A 170 40.29 17.09 -70.75
N GLY A 171 41.42 17.57 -70.21
CA GLY A 171 41.85 18.99 -70.20
C GLY A 171 42.09 19.50 -68.77
N GLU A 172 43.29 19.56 -68.21
CA GLU A 172 44.56 20.21 -68.60
C GLU A 172 44.76 21.60 -67.95
N SER A 173 45.75 21.65 -67.05
CA SER A 173 46.62 22.77 -66.63
C SER A 173 46.15 24.24 -66.76
N LEU A 174 46.14 24.95 -65.61
CA LEU A 174 46.97 26.17 -65.49
C LEU A 174 47.46 26.45 -64.04
N ARG A 175 48.60 27.15 -63.95
CA ARG A 175 49.28 27.69 -62.76
C ARG A 175 48.53 28.97 -62.27
N GLU A 176 48.80 29.66 -61.17
CA GLU A 176 49.91 29.68 -60.20
C GLU A 176 49.31 29.64 -58.76
N ARG A 177 49.92 30.02 -57.61
CA ARG A 177 51.16 30.74 -57.24
C ARG A 177 51.73 30.14 -55.94
N GLY A 178 53.02 30.30 -55.67
CA GLY A 178 53.65 29.87 -54.41
C GLY A 178 54.02 31.03 -53.47
N GLY A 179 53.90 30.80 -52.15
CA GLY A 179 54.52 31.61 -51.10
C GLY A 179 55.69 30.85 -50.46
N LYS A 180 56.85 31.50 -50.29
CA LYS A 180 58.14 30.83 -50.04
C LYS A 180 58.94 31.54 -48.95
N VAL A 181 59.18 30.87 -47.82
CA VAL A 181 60.18 31.29 -46.82
C VAL A 181 60.90 30.06 -46.24
N CYS A 182 62.10 29.79 -46.76
CA CYS A 182 63.13 28.99 -46.08
C CYS A 182 64.48 29.65 -46.38
N GLY A 183 65.19 30.10 -45.34
CA GLY A 183 66.46 30.83 -45.50
C GLY A 183 67.59 29.96 -46.03
N ARG A 184 68.37 30.48 -46.98
CA ARG A 184 69.68 29.91 -47.36
C ARG A 184 70.78 30.74 -46.71
N GLY A 185 71.54 30.13 -45.80
CA GLY A 185 72.90 30.59 -45.52
C GLY A 185 73.75 30.44 -46.78
N ARG A 186 74.52 31.47 -47.13
CA ARG A 186 75.37 31.52 -48.33
C ARG A 186 76.83 31.59 -47.89
N GLY A 187 77.66 30.65 -48.32
CA GLY A 187 79.05 30.54 -47.87
C GLY A 187 79.96 29.84 -48.88
N VAL A 188 80.50 30.64 -49.81
CA VAL A 188 81.75 30.41 -50.56
C VAL A 188 81.96 29.04 -51.25
N ALA A 189 81.62 28.99 -52.54
CA ALA A 189 82.29 28.14 -53.53
C ALA A 189 82.12 28.76 -54.92
N ALA A 190 82.81 29.88 -55.19
CA ALA A 190 82.77 30.61 -56.46
C ALA A 190 84.17 30.74 -57.06
N ALA A 191 84.68 29.64 -57.62
CA ALA A 191 85.77 29.57 -58.59
C ALA A 191 85.71 28.16 -59.23
N ASN A 192 86.26 28.01 -60.45
CA ASN A 192 86.30 26.75 -61.22
C ASN A 192 84.94 26.29 -61.80
N GLY A 193 84.14 27.25 -62.26
CA GLY A 193 83.01 27.03 -63.18
C GLY A 193 83.45 26.88 -64.65
N THR A 194 84.63 26.32 -64.92
CA THR A 194 85.21 26.15 -66.26
C THR A 194 85.63 24.69 -66.42
N LEU A 195 85.36 24.08 -67.58
CA LEU A 195 85.69 22.69 -67.97
C LEU A 195 84.68 21.55 -67.63
N LEU A 196 83.41 21.83 -67.36
CA LEU A 196 82.32 20.81 -67.39
C LEU A 196 81.46 20.88 -68.67
N GLY A 197 82.12 21.09 -69.81
CA GLY A 197 81.51 21.14 -71.14
C GLY A 197 82.37 20.54 -72.25
N ARG A 198 83.40 19.76 -71.87
CA ARG A 198 84.27 19.05 -72.82
C ARG A 198 83.93 17.57 -72.75
N SER A 199 83.11 17.13 -73.68
CA SER A 199 82.87 15.70 -73.92
C SER A 199 84.21 15.00 -74.08
N PHE A 200 84.50 14.05 -73.19
CA PHE A 200 85.53 13.04 -73.43
C PHE A 200 84.99 12.09 -74.50
N SER A 201 85.00 12.55 -75.76
CA SER A 201 84.65 11.76 -76.92
C SER A 201 85.49 10.48 -76.90
N LEU A 202 84.83 9.32 -76.89
CA LEU A 202 85.45 8.00 -76.76
C LEU A 202 86.27 7.56 -78.00
N GLY A 203 86.71 8.52 -78.82
CA GLY A 203 87.56 8.34 -80.01
C GLY A 203 88.92 9.05 -79.95
N ASP A 204 89.08 10.13 -79.17
CA ASP A 204 90.26 11.03 -79.25
C ASP A 204 91.30 10.79 -78.14
N LEU A 205 91.71 9.53 -77.94
CA LEU A 205 92.90 9.23 -77.11
C LEU A 205 94.23 9.44 -77.86
N SER A 206 94.18 9.72 -79.16
CA SER A 206 95.33 9.92 -80.03
C SER A 206 96.20 11.14 -79.65
N HIS A 207 95.60 12.18 -79.07
CA HIS A 207 96.22 13.53 -78.98
C HIS A 207 96.07 14.20 -77.60
N SER A 208 95.93 13.45 -76.51
CA SER A 208 96.11 14.02 -75.18
C SER A 208 97.61 14.25 -74.92
N PRO A 209 98.07 15.45 -74.55
CA PRO A 209 99.50 15.71 -74.35
C PRO A 209 100.10 14.87 -73.21
N GLN A 210 99.28 14.48 -72.23
CA GLN A 210 99.69 13.60 -71.13
C GLN A 210 99.96 12.16 -71.61
N THR A 211 99.13 11.66 -72.54
CA THR A 211 99.26 10.30 -73.08
C THR A 211 100.42 10.25 -74.07
N ALA A 212 100.58 11.29 -74.90
CA ALA A 212 101.75 11.48 -75.77
C ALA A 212 103.08 11.51 -74.98
N GLN A 213 103.16 12.29 -73.90
CA GLN A 213 104.35 12.30 -73.01
C GLN A 213 104.61 10.94 -72.34
N ARG A 214 103.55 10.17 -72.04
CA ARG A 214 103.67 8.79 -71.51
C ARG A 214 104.22 7.83 -72.55
N VAL A 215 103.69 7.88 -73.77
CA VAL A 215 104.15 7.10 -74.92
C VAL A 215 105.61 7.41 -75.22
N GLU A 216 106.00 8.69 -75.27
CA GLU A 216 107.41 9.07 -75.43
C GLU A 216 108.30 8.55 -74.30
N ARG A 217 107.84 8.58 -73.05
CA ARG A 217 108.58 8.02 -71.91
C ARG A 217 108.81 6.52 -72.10
N ILE A 218 107.78 5.77 -72.47
CA ILE A 218 107.85 4.33 -72.77
C ILE A 218 108.77 4.06 -73.97
N VAL A 219 108.68 4.83 -75.05
CA VAL A 219 109.60 4.71 -76.21
C VAL A 219 111.04 5.00 -75.82
N ARG A 220 111.29 6.02 -74.97
CA ARG A 220 112.63 6.34 -74.46
C ARG A 220 113.17 5.23 -73.54
N GLU A 221 112.35 4.65 -72.67
CA GLU A 221 112.72 3.51 -71.82
C GLU A 221 113.01 2.24 -72.65
N VAL A 222 112.22 1.97 -73.69
CA VAL A 222 112.46 0.88 -74.65
C VAL A 222 113.76 1.10 -75.44
N LYS A 223 114.03 2.34 -75.90
CA LYS A 223 115.30 2.69 -76.58
C LYS A 223 116.53 2.57 -75.65
N ARG A 224 116.38 2.74 -74.33
CA ARG A 224 117.49 2.57 -73.36
C ARG A 224 117.81 1.11 -73.03
N LYS A 225 116.88 0.17 -73.24
CA LYS A 225 117.11 -1.26 -72.98
C LYS A 225 117.88 -1.89 -74.15
N LYS A 226 119.20 -2.04 -74.00
CA LYS A 226 120.09 -2.74 -74.95
C LYS A 226 119.59 -4.18 -75.16
N GLY A 227 118.99 -4.45 -76.31
CA GLY A 227 118.36 -5.74 -76.64
C GLY A 227 117.13 -5.64 -77.55
N LEU A 228 116.56 -4.45 -77.73
CA LEU A 228 115.40 -4.23 -78.61
C LEU A 228 115.76 -3.42 -79.88
N SER A 229 117.00 -3.52 -80.35
CA SER A 229 117.49 -2.76 -81.52
C SER A 229 116.71 -3.11 -82.80
N GLU A 230 116.42 -4.39 -82.99
CA GLU A 230 115.95 -5.02 -84.24
C GLU A 230 114.52 -4.64 -84.67
N VAL A 231 113.67 -4.16 -83.75
CA VAL A 231 112.27 -3.81 -84.08
C VAL A 231 112.18 -2.42 -84.73
N PRO A 232 111.41 -2.22 -85.81
CA PRO A 232 111.23 -0.90 -86.44
C PRO A 232 110.69 0.19 -85.48
N GLU A 233 111.07 1.44 -85.72
CA GLU A 233 110.65 2.57 -84.87
C GLU A 233 109.12 2.78 -84.86
N ARG A 234 108.46 2.47 -85.98
CA ARG A 234 106.99 2.49 -86.11
C ARG A 234 106.34 1.53 -85.12
N ASP A 235 106.86 0.31 -85.01
CA ASP A 235 106.24 -0.74 -84.20
C ASP A 235 106.57 -0.55 -82.72
N LYS A 236 107.78 -0.04 -82.41
CA LYS A 236 108.11 0.49 -81.07
C LYS A 236 107.11 1.58 -80.62
N LYS A 237 106.68 2.46 -81.52
CA LYS A 237 105.67 3.50 -81.24
C LYS A 237 104.25 2.93 -81.09
N ILE A 238 103.86 1.97 -81.93
CA ILE A 238 102.55 1.28 -81.82
C ILE A 238 102.45 0.49 -80.51
N ALA A 239 103.48 -0.28 -80.15
CA ALA A 239 103.55 -1.02 -78.89
C ALA A 239 103.48 -0.07 -77.67
N ALA A 240 104.22 1.05 -77.69
CA ALA A 240 104.15 2.05 -76.63
C ALA A 240 102.75 2.71 -76.52
N LEU A 241 102.07 2.96 -77.63
CA LEU A 241 100.68 3.43 -77.66
C LEU A 241 99.70 2.40 -77.06
N MET A 242 99.86 1.12 -77.40
CA MET A 242 99.04 0.04 -76.82
C MET A 242 99.27 -0.10 -75.31
N ILE A 243 100.54 -0.04 -74.85
CA ILE A 243 100.88 -0.10 -73.43
C ILE A 243 100.31 1.11 -72.68
N ALA A 244 100.46 2.33 -73.20
CA ALA A 244 99.89 3.53 -72.59
C ALA A 244 98.35 3.46 -72.51
N LYS A 245 97.68 3.08 -73.60
CA LYS A 245 96.21 2.91 -73.64
C LYS A 245 95.74 1.82 -72.67
N HIS A 246 96.48 0.72 -72.52
CA HIS A 246 96.16 -0.33 -71.56
C HIS A 246 96.36 0.14 -70.11
N GLN A 247 97.47 0.84 -69.81
CA GLN A 247 97.70 1.46 -68.50
C GLN A 247 96.61 2.47 -68.14
N GLU A 248 96.15 3.30 -69.08
CA GLU A 248 95.06 4.25 -68.89
C GLU A 248 93.70 3.56 -68.70
N ALA A 249 93.42 2.50 -69.47
CA ALA A 249 92.23 1.68 -69.27
C ALA A 249 92.22 0.99 -67.89
N ASN A 250 93.38 0.53 -67.41
CA ASN A 250 93.53 -0.05 -66.07
C ASN A 250 93.33 1.01 -64.98
N LEU A 251 93.97 2.19 -65.09
CA LEU A 251 93.76 3.30 -64.14
C LEU A 251 92.30 3.76 -64.09
N LEU A 252 91.60 3.82 -65.23
CA LEU A 252 90.16 4.13 -65.27
C LEU A 252 89.32 3.00 -64.69
N ARG A 253 89.72 1.73 -64.86
CA ARG A 253 89.05 0.58 -64.23
C ARG A 253 89.23 0.60 -62.72
N GLU A 254 90.42 0.87 -62.23
CA GLU A 254 90.75 1.03 -60.80
C GLU A 254 89.98 2.21 -60.19
N GLN A 255 89.91 3.36 -60.87
CA GLN A 255 89.12 4.51 -60.43
C GLN A 255 87.62 4.18 -60.36
N ARG A 256 87.07 3.47 -61.35
CA ARG A 256 85.67 2.99 -61.33
C ARG A 256 85.42 2.01 -60.19
N GLN A 257 86.34 1.08 -59.96
CA GLN A 257 86.26 0.12 -58.85
C GLN A 257 86.34 0.82 -57.48
N ALA A 258 87.26 1.77 -57.32
CA ALA A 258 87.39 2.58 -56.10
C ALA A 258 86.12 3.42 -55.85
N ALA A 259 85.57 4.07 -56.88
CA ALA A 259 84.33 4.83 -56.78
C ALA A 259 83.12 3.94 -56.43
N HIS A 260 83.03 2.73 -57.00
CA HIS A 260 81.99 1.75 -56.66
C HIS A 260 82.10 1.31 -55.19
N LEU A 261 83.30 0.95 -54.73
CA LEU A 261 83.55 0.56 -53.33
C LEU A 261 83.27 1.70 -52.34
N GLN A 262 83.61 2.95 -52.71
CA GLN A 262 83.28 4.14 -51.91
C GLN A 262 81.76 4.35 -51.84
N TRP A 263 81.05 4.20 -52.95
CA TRP A 263 79.59 4.30 -53.00
C TRP A 263 78.89 3.16 -52.24
N ASP A 264 79.37 1.91 -52.34
CA ASP A 264 78.87 0.77 -51.54
C ASP A 264 79.11 0.97 -50.05
N SER A 265 80.22 1.60 -49.67
CA SER A 265 80.52 1.96 -48.28
C SER A 265 79.54 3.04 -47.78
N GLN A 266 79.40 4.15 -48.52
CA GLN A 266 78.47 5.23 -48.18
C GLN A 266 77.01 4.77 -48.15
N ARG A 267 76.60 3.92 -49.11
CA ARG A 267 75.28 3.29 -49.16
C ARG A 267 75.01 2.49 -47.90
N ARG A 268 75.91 1.57 -47.52
CA ARG A 268 75.73 0.72 -46.32
C ARG A 268 75.68 1.55 -45.04
N LEU A 269 76.47 2.62 -44.93
CA LEU A 269 76.40 3.55 -43.81
C LEU A 269 75.05 4.31 -43.77
N ALA A 270 74.56 4.78 -44.92
CA ALA A 270 73.26 5.44 -45.04
C ALA A 270 72.08 4.48 -44.76
N GLU A 271 72.18 3.20 -45.15
CA GLU A 271 71.21 2.15 -44.83
C GLU A 271 71.17 1.87 -43.32
N GLN A 272 72.34 1.76 -42.66
CA GLN A 272 72.40 1.62 -41.20
C GLN A 272 71.85 2.84 -40.46
N GLN A 273 72.05 4.05 -40.98
CA GLN A 273 71.44 5.27 -40.42
C GLN A 273 69.92 5.23 -40.55
N LYS A 274 69.38 4.89 -41.73
CA LYS A 274 67.93 4.71 -41.94
C LYS A 274 67.34 3.65 -41.03
N GLU A 275 68.00 2.50 -40.87
CA GLU A 275 67.53 1.42 -39.99
C GLU A 275 67.45 1.87 -38.52
N ARG A 276 68.41 2.67 -38.06
CA ARG A 276 68.39 3.28 -36.70
C ARG A 276 67.24 4.26 -36.56
N GLU A 277 67.09 5.19 -37.51
CA GLU A 277 65.97 6.13 -37.53
C GLU A 277 64.61 5.43 -37.59
N GLU A 278 64.47 4.34 -38.37
CA GLU A 278 63.24 3.56 -38.46
C GLU A 278 62.93 2.85 -37.14
N LYS A 279 63.93 2.28 -36.46
CA LYS A 279 63.77 1.72 -35.11
C LYS A 279 63.38 2.80 -34.09
N GLU A 280 63.92 4.02 -34.21
CA GLU A 280 63.53 5.15 -33.36
C GLU A 280 62.11 5.64 -33.65
N LYS A 281 61.72 5.73 -34.94
CA LYS A 281 60.34 6.03 -35.36
C LYS A 281 59.36 4.97 -34.83
N GLN A 282 59.70 3.69 -34.93
CA GLN A 282 58.90 2.59 -34.35
C GLN A 282 58.78 2.69 -32.83
N ARG A 283 59.88 2.98 -32.12
CA ARG A 283 59.86 3.21 -30.66
C ARG A 283 58.97 4.39 -30.27
N ALA A 284 59.07 5.51 -31.00
CA ALA A 284 58.25 6.69 -30.77
C ALA A 284 56.76 6.41 -31.01
N LEU A 285 56.41 5.64 -32.06
CA LEU A 285 55.03 5.20 -32.32
C LEU A 285 54.49 4.32 -31.18
N LEU A 286 55.26 3.34 -30.69
CA LEU A 286 54.87 2.49 -29.56
C LEU A 286 54.74 3.28 -28.25
N GLN A 287 55.60 4.27 -28.01
CA GLN A 287 55.45 5.18 -26.87
C GLN A 287 54.18 6.04 -27.00
N GLY A 288 53.89 6.56 -28.20
CA GLY A 288 52.66 7.29 -28.49
C GLY A 288 51.40 6.45 -28.25
N GLN A 289 51.40 5.19 -28.68
CA GLN A 289 50.32 4.23 -28.42
C GLN A 289 50.12 4.02 -26.92
N ARG A 290 51.17 3.66 -26.17
CA ARG A 290 51.09 3.46 -24.72
C ARG A 290 50.59 4.69 -23.95
N MET A 291 51.03 5.89 -24.36
CA MET A 291 50.57 7.14 -23.75
C MET A 291 49.10 7.42 -24.06
N TRP A 292 48.64 7.10 -25.28
CA TRP A 292 47.23 7.19 -25.65
C TRP A 292 46.37 6.16 -24.90
N GLU A 293 46.80 4.91 -24.82
CA GLU A 293 46.15 3.84 -24.04
C GLU A 293 46.00 4.25 -22.57
N SER A 294 47.08 4.69 -21.91
CA SER A 294 47.04 5.19 -20.53
C SER A 294 46.12 6.41 -20.36
N GLN A 295 46.05 7.31 -21.35
CA GLN A 295 45.08 8.42 -21.31
C GLN A 295 43.64 7.94 -21.47
N VAL A 296 43.38 6.96 -22.33
CA VAL A 296 42.05 6.35 -22.52
C VAL A 296 41.62 5.60 -21.26
N GLU A 297 42.49 4.82 -20.64
CA GLU A 297 42.24 4.16 -19.37
C GLU A 297 41.97 5.16 -18.25
N LYS A 298 42.76 6.23 -18.11
CA LYS A 298 42.50 7.30 -17.13
C LYS A 298 41.16 8.00 -17.36
N ARG A 299 40.73 8.17 -18.63
CA ARG A 299 39.39 8.71 -18.96
C ARG A 299 38.28 7.71 -18.61
N ARG A 300 38.47 6.43 -18.92
CA ARG A 300 37.52 5.34 -18.56
C ARG A 300 37.38 5.19 -17.04
N GLY A 301 38.49 5.24 -16.30
CA GLY A 301 38.51 5.18 -14.84
C GLY A 301 37.72 6.33 -14.21
N ARG A 302 37.94 7.57 -14.66
CA ARG A 302 37.13 8.72 -14.21
C ARG A 302 35.65 8.55 -14.52
N LEU A 303 35.29 8.20 -15.75
CA LEU A 303 33.89 7.95 -16.14
C LEU A 303 33.25 6.82 -15.32
N HIS A 304 34.01 5.80 -14.93
CA HIS A 304 33.52 4.71 -14.09
C HIS A 304 33.30 5.18 -12.64
N GLN A 305 34.27 5.91 -12.07
CA GLN A 305 34.17 6.53 -10.75
C GLN A 305 32.98 7.50 -10.67
N GLU A 306 32.83 8.39 -11.65
CA GLU A 306 31.69 9.30 -11.78
C GLU A 306 30.34 8.55 -11.85
N GLN A 307 30.30 7.39 -12.51
CA GLN A 307 29.10 6.53 -12.56
C GLN A 307 28.81 5.85 -11.21
N GLU A 308 29.83 5.35 -10.51
CA GLU A 308 29.69 4.75 -9.18
C GLU A 308 29.27 5.78 -8.14
N GLU A 309 29.91 6.95 -8.12
CA GLU A 309 29.54 8.07 -7.26
C GLU A 309 28.12 8.55 -7.56
N ALA A 310 27.74 8.70 -8.84
CA ALA A 310 26.37 9.04 -9.21
C ALA A 310 25.36 7.96 -8.81
N ALA A 311 25.73 6.67 -8.87
CA ALA A 311 24.88 5.57 -8.39
C ALA A 311 24.72 5.59 -6.87
N LEU A 312 25.80 5.80 -6.11
CA LEU A 312 25.78 5.93 -4.65
C LEU A 312 24.98 7.17 -4.21
N MET A 313 25.12 8.30 -4.90
CA MET A 313 24.33 9.50 -4.63
C MET A 313 22.85 9.29 -4.92
N LYS A 314 22.50 8.57 -6.01
CA LYS A 314 21.11 8.16 -6.28
C LYS A 314 20.58 7.20 -5.20
N GLN A 315 21.36 6.22 -4.74
CA GLN A 315 20.97 5.34 -3.64
C GLN A 315 20.69 6.13 -2.35
N ARG A 316 21.58 7.06 -1.98
CA ARG A 316 21.37 7.96 -0.83
C ARG A 316 20.11 8.81 -0.98
N GLN A 317 19.85 9.36 -2.17
CA GLN A 317 18.62 10.10 -2.46
C GLN A 317 17.38 9.22 -2.33
N LEU A 318 17.41 7.97 -2.83
CA LEU A 318 16.32 7.01 -2.68
C LEU A 318 16.04 6.68 -1.21
N LEU A 319 17.09 6.44 -0.41
CA LEU A 319 16.94 6.21 1.04
C LEU A 319 16.30 7.41 1.75
N VAL A 320 16.77 8.63 1.50
CA VAL A 320 16.18 9.86 2.06
C VAL A 320 14.73 10.07 1.59
N CYS A 321 14.41 9.71 0.34
CA CYS A 321 13.03 9.71 -0.14
C CYS A 321 12.17 8.66 0.60
N GLU A 322 12.64 7.43 0.75
CA GLU A 322 11.96 6.37 1.50
C GLU A 322 11.72 6.77 2.95
N GLU A 323 12.72 7.34 3.63
CA GLU A 323 12.59 7.85 5.01
C GLU A 323 11.49 8.91 5.10
N ARG A 324 11.44 9.88 4.18
CA ARG A 324 10.36 10.89 4.12
C ARG A 324 8.98 10.26 3.90
N TRP A 325 8.88 9.22 3.08
CA TRP A 325 7.62 8.48 2.88
C TRP A 325 7.23 7.69 4.14
N ARG A 326 8.18 7.05 4.82
CA ARG A 326 7.98 6.33 6.08
C ARG A 326 7.53 7.27 7.18
N GLU A 327 8.19 8.42 7.35
CA GLU A 327 7.77 9.47 8.29
C GLU A 327 6.34 9.95 8.03
N GLN A 328 5.96 10.16 6.76
CA GLN A 328 4.60 10.59 6.41
C GLN A 328 3.57 9.49 6.72
N ALA A 329 3.91 8.22 6.46
CA ALA A 329 3.08 7.08 6.82
C ALA A 329 2.92 6.95 8.34
N GLU A 330 4.00 7.07 9.11
CA GLU A 330 3.97 7.10 10.57
C GLU A 330 3.16 8.28 11.10
N LYS A 331 3.32 9.49 10.54
CA LYS A 331 2.52 10.67 10.92
C LYS A 331 1.03 10.42 10.69
N GLN A 332 0.65 9.81 9.56
CA GLN A 332 -0.74 9.38 9.35
C GLN A 332 -1.19 8.30 10.32
N GLU A 333 -0.34 7.33 10.65
CA GLU A 333 -0.69 6.26 11.59
C GLU A 333 -0.89 6.81 13.02
N ARG A 334 0.01 7.67 13.49
CA ARG A 334 -0.11 8.40 14.76
C ARG A 334 -1.44 9.16 14.82
N LEU A 335 -1.79 9.92 13.77
CA LEU A 335 -3.08 10.62 13.68
C LEU A 335 -4.28 9.66 13.73
N ARG A 336 -4.20 8.46 13.12
CA ARG A 336 -5.26 7.44 13.22
C ARG A 336 -5.36 6.87 14.64
N ARG A 337 -4.23 6.53 15.27
CA ARG A 337 -4.16 6.04 16.65
C ARG A 337 -4.74 7.07 17.63
N GLU A 338 -4.34 8.34 17.55
CA GLU A 338 -4.89 9.39 18.41
C GLU A 338 -6.40 9.61 18.19
N ARG A 339 -6.92 9.49 16.96
CA ARG A 339 -8.37 9.57 16.70
C ARG A 339 -9.12 8.42 17.39
N LEU A 340 -8.59 7.20 17.32
CA LEU A 340 -9.14 6.04 18.03
C LEU A 340 -9.08 6.23 19.55
N GLU A 341 -7.98 6.77 20.09
CA GLU A 341 -7.88 7.09 21.51
C GLU A 341 -8.86 8.17 21.97
N ARG A 342 -9.07 9.23 21.15
CA ARG A 342 -10.07 10.27 21.42
C ARG A 342 -11.47 9.67 21.45
N ALA A 343 -11.84 8.89 20.43
CA ALA A 343 -13.11 8.16 20.40
C ALA A 343 -13.29 7.23 21.62
N MET A 344 -12.25 6.48 22.02
CA MET A 344 -12.29 5.64 23.23
C MET A 344 -12.43 6.42 24.53
N LYS A 345 -11.90 7.66 24.61
CA LYS A 345 -12.08 8.57 25.76
C LYS A 345 -13.50 9.15 25.77
N GLU A 346 -14.00 9.59 24.62
CA GLU A 346 -15.39 10.08 24.46
C GLU A 346 -16.42 8.99 24.77
N ASP A 347 -16.23 7.76 24.31
CA ASP A 347 -17.16 6.66 24.56
C ASP A 347 -17.13 6.22 26.02
N LYS A 348 -15.99 6.32 26.70
CA LYS A 348 -15.93 6.18 28.18
C LYS A 348 -16.72 7.30 28.86
N GLN A 349 -16.58 8.55 28.43
CA GLN A 349 -17.36 9.67 28.98
C GLN A 349 -18.87 9.51 28.74
N LYS A 350 -19.28 9.09 27.53
CA LYS A 350 -20.69 8.78 27.20
C LYS A 350 -21.24 7.66 28.10
N LYS A 351 -20.47 6.59 28.34
CA LYS A 351 -20.85 5.50 29.26
C LYS A 351 -20.99 6.00 30.70
N LEU A 352 -20.03 6.74 31.23
CA LEU A 352 -20.12 7.33 32.57
C LEU A 352 -21.33 8.27 32.71
N HIS A 353 -21.62 9.08 31.70
CA HIS A 353 -22.81 9.93 31.68
C HIS A 353 -24.11 9.12 31.63
N GLN A 354 -24.16 8.03 30.85
CA GLN A 354 -25.29 7.10 30.84
C GLN A 354 -25.48 6.43 32.21
N GLU A 355 -24.41 5.98 32.86
CA GLU A 355 -24.44 5.39 34.21
C GLU A 355 -24.94 6.39 35.26
N LEU A 356 -24.49 7.65 35.22
CA LEU A 356 -24.99 8.71 36.11
C LEU A 356 -26.48 8.99 35.88
N ASN A 357 -26.91 9.06 34.61
CA ASN A 357 -28.32 9.25 34.27
C ASN A 357 -29.21 8.06 34.66
N LEU A 358 -28.68 6.84 34.66
CA LEU A 358 -29.38 5.65 35.16
C LEU A 358 -29.47 5.67 36.69
N LYS A 359 -28.38 5.98 37.39
CA LYS A 359 -28.36 6.13 38.86
C LYS A 359 -29.35 7.19 39.33
N ALA A 360 -29.39 8.36 38.72
CA ALA A 360 -30.36 9.40 39.04
C ALA A 360 -31.82 8.93 38.83
N LYS A 361 -32.09 8.11 37.80
CA LYS A 361 -33.42 7.50 37.59
C LYS A 361 -33.75 6.42 38.61
N GLU A 362 -32.75 5.67 39.09
CA GLU A 362 -32.92 4.69 40.17
C GLU A 362 -33.14 5.39 41.52
N GLU A 363 -32.44 6.48 41.80
CA GLU A 363 -32.64 7.34 42.98
C GLU A 363 -34.05 7.94 42.99
N VAL A 364 -34.52 8.55 41.89
CA VAL A 364 -35.90 9.05 41.79
C VAL A 364 -36.95 7.94 41.99
N LYS A 365 -36.68 6.72 41.53
CA LYS A 365 -37.55 5.56 41.79
C LYS A 365 -37.53 5.13 43.26
N LYS A 366 -36.36 5.11 43.91
CA LYS A 366 -36.22 4.81 45.34
C LYS A 366 -36.92 5.86 46.19
N GLU A 367 -36.69 7.16 45.92
CA GLU A 367 -37.43 8.24 46.59
C GLU A 367 -38.95 8.10 46.42
N HIS A 368 -39.42 7.67 45.24
CA HIS A 368 -40.85 7.44 45.03
C HIS A 368 -41.35 6.26 45.88
N GLN A 369 -40.61 5.14 45.94
CA GLN A 369 -40.92 4.00 46.79
C GLN A 369 -40.90 4.37 48.28
N GLU A 370 -39.88 5.11 48.74
CA GLU A 370 -39.78 5.61 50.11
C GLU A 370 -40.95 6.54 50.46
N ARG A 371 -41.37 7.43 49.54
CA ARG A 371 -42.59 8.26 49.71
C ARG A 371 -43.86 7.40 49.79
N GLU A 372 -43.98 6.34 48.99
CA GLU A 372 -45.11 5.41 49.08
C GLU A 372 -45.11 4.63 50.40
N GLU A 373 -43.95 4.15 50.85
CA GLU A 373 -43.77 3.49 52.15
C GLU A 373 -44.11 4.43 53.31
N GLN A 374 -43.64 5.68 53.28
CA GLN A 374 -44.01 6.72 54.24
C GLN A 374 -45.53 6.96 54.27
N LEU A 375 -46.16 7.13 53.10
CA LEU A 375 -47.62 7.28 53.00
C LEU A 375 -48.38 6.04 53.49
N LEU A 376 -47.84 4.83 53.33
CA LEU A 376 -48.41 3.60 53.89
C LEU A 376 -48.25 3.55 55.41
N GLN A 377 -47.09 3.92 55.95
CA GLN A 377 -46.85 4.04 57.38
C GLN A 377 -47.75 5.10 58.03
N GLU A 378 -47.98 6.24 57.39
CA GLU A 378 -48.96 7.26 57.81
C GLU A 378 -50.40 6.75 57.76
N LYS A 379 -50.79 6.01 56.72
CA LYS A 379 -52.11 5.37 56.64
C LYS A 379 -52.30 4.33 57.75
N LEU A 380 -51.27 3.54 58.06
CA LEU A 380 -51.30 2.57 59.16
C LEU A 380 -51.35 3.25 60.52
N SER A 381 -50.56 4.31 60.76
CA SER A 381 -50.54 5.04 62.03
C SER A 381 -51.85 5.80 62.27
N THR A 382 -52.39 6.46 61.24
CA THR A 382 -53.71 7.13 61.33
C THR A 382 -54.86 6.12 61.47
N ALA A 383 -54.78 4.94 60.85
CA ALA A 383 -55.73 3.86 61.08
C ALA A 383 -55.64 3.32 62.51
N ALA A 384 -54.44 3.11 63.05
CA ALA A 384 -54.22 2.70 64.43
C ALA A 384 -54.76 3.74 65.43
N GLN A 385 -54.49 5.03 65.22
CA GLN A 385 -55.07 6.12 66.01
C GLN A 385 -56.61 6.14 65.94
N LYS A 386 -57.21 5.91 64.76
CA LYS A 386 -58.67 5.80 64.60
C LYS A 386 -59.24 4.58 65.34
N ARG A 387 -58.54 3.43 65.32
CA ARG A 387 -58.93 2.23 66.08
C ARG A 387 -58.88 2.51 67.58
N LEU A 388 -57.79 3.10 68.09
CA LEU A 388 -57.64 3.47 69.50
C LEU A 388 -58.72 4.48 69.94
N LYS A 389 -59.01 5.50 69.13
CA LYS A 389 -60.09 6.47 69.41
C LYS A 389 -61.46 5.78 69.50
N LYS A 390 -61.78 4.88 68.56
CA LYS A 390 -63.02 4.08 68.59
C LYS A 390 -63.08 3.14 69.79
N GLU A 391 -61.97 2.51 70.16
CA GLU A 391 -61.90 1.64 71.33
C GLU A 391 -62.12 2.41 72.63
N VAL A 392 -61.50 3.59 72.79
CA VAL A 392 -61.74 4.49 73.92
C VAL A 392 -63.19 5.00 73.95
N GLN A 393 -63.81 5.27 72.80
CA GLN A 393 -65.24 5.61 72.71
C GLN A 393 -66.12 4.44 73.18
N LEU A 394 -65.91 3.23 72.65
CA LEU A 394 -66.63 2.02 73.07
C LEU A 394 -66.43 1.70 74.55
N GLN A 395 -65.23 1.94 75.11
CA GLN A 395 -65.00 1.80 76.55
C GLN A 395 -65.78 2.84 77.38
N LYS A 396 -65.91 4.09 76.90
CA LYS A 396 -66.73 5.12 77.55
C LYS A 396 -68.22 4.76 77.48
N GLU A 397 -68.71 4.33 76.32
CA GLU A 397 -70.09 3.87 76.12
C GLU A 397 -70.41 2.68 77.02
N LYS A 398 -69.53 1.67 77.09
CA LYS A 398 -69.68 0.54 78.03
C LYS A 398 -69.72 1.00 79.49
N ARG A 399 -68.88 1.97 79.89
CA ARG A 399 -68.92 2.53 81.26
C ARG A 399 -70.25 3.24 81.55
N LEU A 400 -70.75 4.04 80.61
CA LEU A 400 -72.04 4.75 80.74
C LEU A 400 -73.22 3.77 80.74
N PHE A 401 -73.20 2.75 79.89
CA PHE A 401 -74.22 1.70 79.85
C PHE A 401 -74.24 0.91 81.17
N ASN A 402 -73.08 0.47 81.66
CA ASN A 402 -72.97 -0.22 82.96
C ASN A 402 -73.42 0.68 84.14
N GLN A 403 -73.20 2.00 84.06
CA GLN A 403 -73.76 2.94 85.04
C GLN A 403 -75.29 3.03 84.95
N ALA A 404 -75.84 3.11 83.74
CA ALA A 404 -77.29 3.13 83.53
C ALA A 404 -77.96 1.81 83.96
N GLU A 405 -77.36 0.66 83.71
CA GLU A 405 -77.85 -0.64 84.20
C GLU A 405 -77.78 -0.75 85.72
N LYS A 406 -76.71 -0.25 86.36
CA LYS A 406 -76.65 -0.15 87.83
C LYS A 406 -77.79 0.69 88.38
N LEU A 407 -78.02 1.87 87.82
CA LEU A 407 -79.13 2.75 88.24
C LEU A 407 -80.51 2.09 88.02
N LYS A 408 -80.70 1.34 86.92
CA LYS A 408 -81.91 0.53 86.70
C LYS A 408 -82.07 -0.59 87.73
N HIS A 409 -81.02 -1.34 88.03
CA HIS A 409 -81.05 -2.38 89.07
C HIS A 409 -81.31 -1.78 90.45
N GLU A 410 -80.67 -0.66 90.80
CA GLU A 410 -80.93 0.07 92.04
C GLU A 410 -82.37 0.57 92.14
N ALA A 411 -82.98 0.99 91.02
CA ALA A 411 -84.40 1.35 90.97
C ALA A 411 -85.30 0.14 91.18
N LEU A 412 -85.08 -0.96 90.46
CA LEU A 412 -85.83 -2.21 90.61
C LEU A 412 -85.72 -2.79 92.02
N VAL A 413 -84.54 -2.75 92.65
CA VAL A 413 -84.35 -3.18 94.04
C VAL A 413 -85.12 -2.28 95.02
N LYS A 414 -85.19 -0.96 94.77
CA LYS A 414 -86.01 -0.04 95.58
C LYS A 414 -87.51 -0.28 95.37
N GLU A 415 -87.95 -0.65 94.18
CA GLU A 415 -89.34 -1.01 93.90
C GLU A 415 -89.73 -2.35 94.56
N LEU A 416 -88.90 -3.38 94.44
CA LEU A 416 -89.08 -4.65 95.17
C LEU A 416 -89.08 -4.44 96.68
N ALA A 417 -88.18 -3.60 97.23
CA ALA A 417 -88.18 -3.28 98.66
C ALA A 417 -89.43 -2.52 99.13
N LYS A 418 -90.05 -1.70 98.26
CA LYS A 418 -91.35 -1.08 98.53
C LYS A 418 -92.47 -2.11 98.49
N GLN A 419 -92.51 -2.97 97.46
CA GLN A 419 -93.49 -4.05 97.35
C GLN A 419 -93.41 -5.00 98.54
N GLU A 420 -92.21 -5.42 98.96
CA GLU A 420 -92.01 -6.20 100.17
C GLU A 420 -92.49 -5.48 101.44
N ALA A 421 -92.33 -4.15 101.53
CA ALA A 421 -92.80 -3.36 102.66
C ALA A 421 -94.34 -3.26 102.65
N GLU A 422 -94.94 -3.00 101.49
CA GLU A 422 -96.39 -2.99 101.28
C GLU A 422 -97.01 -4.36 101.59
N GLU A 423 -96.41 -5.46 101.11
CA GLU A 423 -96.81 -6.82 101.46
C GLU A 423 -96.67 -7.10 102.97
N LYS A 424 -95.59 -6.64 103.62
CA LYS A 424 -95.41 -6.78 105.07
C LYS A 424 -96.45 -5.98 105.85
N GLU A 425 -96.81 -4.76 105.43
CA GLU A 425 -97.88 -3.99 106.05
C GLU A 425 -99.26 -4.61 105.81
N MET A 426 -99.54 -5.11 104.60
CA MET A 426 -100.77 -5.85 104.30
C MET A 426 -100.88 -7.15 105.11
N LEU A 427 -99.77 -7.87 105.30
CA LEU A 427 -99.71 -9.06 106.15
C LEU A 427 -99.92 -8.71 107.63
N LYS A 428 -99.30 -7.63 108.14
CA LYS A 428 -99.54 -7.11 109.49
C LYS A 428 -101.01 -6.72 109.69
N ALA A 429 -101.61 -5.99 108.75
CA ALA A 429 -103.02 -5.60 108.81
C ALA A 429 -103.95 -6.82 108.78
N SER A 430 -103.65 -7.83 107.97
CA SER A 430 -104.37 -9.11 107.95
C SER A 430 -104.26 -9.86 109.29
N LEU A 431 -103.06 -9.93 109.88
CA LEU A 431 -102.83 -10.53 111.20
C LEU A 431 -103.51 -9.73 112.33
N GLN A 432 -103.54 -8.41 112.27
CA GLN A 432 -104.30 -7.56 113.20
C GLN A 432 -105.81 -7.78 113.07
N MET A 433 -106.32 -7.92 111.84
CA MET A 433 -107.73 -8.24 111.58
C MET A 433 -108.08 -9.67 112.05
N SER A 434 -107.16 -10.63 112.03
CA SER A 434 -107.39 -11.96 112.59
C SER A 434 -107.34 -11.96 114.13
N LEU A 435 -106.43 -11.18 114.72
CA LEU A 435 -106.33 -10.99 116.17
C LEU A 435 -107.59 -10.33 116.74
N THR A 436 -108.08 -9.26 116.13
CA THR A 436 -109.32 -8.57 116.54
C THR A 436 -110.53 -9.51 116.46
N LYS A 437 -110.70 -10.25 115.36
CA LYS A 437 -111.75 -11.29 115.25
C LYS A 437 -111.61 -12.39 116.30
N ALA A 438 -110.39 -12.76 116.70
CA ALA A 438 -110.16 -13.72 117.77
C ALA A 438 -110.50 -13.14 119.15
N GLN A 439 -110.24 -11.84 119.38
CA GLN A 439 -110.64 -11.11 120.58
C GLN A 439 -112.17 -11.00 120.67
N GLU A 440 -112.85 -10.57 119.61
CA GLU A 440 -114.32 -10.51 119.52
C GLU A 440 -114.96 -11.89 119.79
N ASN A 441 -114.41 -12.97 119.24
CA ASN A 441 -114.87 -14.33 119.52
C ASN A 441 -114.67 -14.73 120.99
N TYR A 442 -113.56 -14.34 121.60
CA TYR A 442 -113.31 -14.59 123.03
C TYR A 442 -114.28 -13.80 123.91
N GLU A 443 -114.54 -12.53 123.58
CA GLU A 443 -115.53 -11.68 124.25
C GLU A 443 -116.94 -12.29 124.17
N GLN A 444 -117.40 -12.68 122.98
CA GLN A 444 -118.68 -13.38 122.81
C GLN A 444 -118.77 -14.68 123.61
N LEU A 445 -117.66 -15.42 123.77
CA LEU A 445 -117.63 -16.66 124.53
C LEU A 445 -117.69 -16.40 126.05
N VAL A 446 -117.07 -15.31 126.52
CA VAL A 446 -117.21 -14.81 127.90
C VAL A 446 -118.64 -14.28 128.15
N GLU A 447 -119.24 -13.58 127.20
CA GLU A 447 -120.64 -13.11 127.30
C GLU A 447 -121.63 -14.26 127.40
N LYS A 448 -121.51 -15.30 126.55
CA LYS A 448 -122.33 -16.52 126.62
C LYS A 448 -122.22 -17.19 127.99
N ARG A 449 -120.99 -17.36 128.51
CA ARG A 449 -120.76 -17.89 129.87
C ARG A 449 -121.45 -17.03 130.95
N ASN A 450 -121.44 -15.71 130.82
CA ASN A 450 -122.12 -14.81 131.76
C ASN A 450 -123.66 -14.90 131.67
N GLN A 451 -124.22 -15.15 130.48
CA GLN A 451 -125.65 -15.41 130.30
C GLN A 451 -126.06 -16.74 130.96
N GLU A 452 -125.28 -17.81 130.76
CA GLU A 452 -125.51 -19.11 131.41
C GLU A 452 -125.47 -19.03 132.95
N LEU A 453 -124.54 -18.23 133.51
CA LEU A 453 -124.46 -18.00 134.96
C LEU A 453 -125.72 -17.28 135.49
N ARG A 454 -126.24 -16.28 134.76
CA ARG A 454 -127.48 -15.58 135.10
C ARG A 454 -128.70 -16.50 135.04
N GLU A 455 -128.75 -17.44 134.10
CA GLU A 455 -129.82 -18.44 134.05
C GLU A 455 -129.75 -19.45 135.19
N LYS A 456 -128.55 -19.90 135.58
CA LYS A 456 -128.36 -20.81 136.72
C LYS A 456 -128.87 -20.17 138.02
N ALA A 457 -128.49 -18.92 138.30
CA ALA A 457 -129.00 -18.18 139.46
C ALA A 457 -130.54 -18.13 139.48
N ARG A 458 -131.20 -17.81 138.36
CA ARG A 458 -132.67 -17.82 138.25
C ARG A 458 -133.30 -19.19 138.49
N ARG A 459 -132.63 -20.29 138.09
CA ARG A 459 -133.10 -21.66 138.34
C ARG A 459 -132.96 -22.04 139.82
N GLU A 460 -131.90 -21.59 140.49
CA GLU A 460 -131.66 -21.79 141.92
C GLU A 460 -132.67 -21.03 142.79
N ASP A 461 -132.95 -19.75 142.48
CA ASP A 461 -133.98 -18.95 143.16
C ASP A 461 -135.37 -19.62 143.13
N MET A 462 -135.74 -20.19 141.97
CA MET A 462 -137.02 -20.91 141.81
C MET A 462 -137.08 -22.21 142.63
N GLN A 463 -135.95 -22.86 142.91
CA GLN A 463 -135.90 -24.02 143.81
C GLN A 463 -136.03 -23.59 145.28
N ILE A 464 -135.37 -22.48 145.68
CA ILE A 464 -135.45 -21.92 147.03
C ILE A 464 -136.89 -21.50 147.38
N GLN A 465 -137.62 -20.88 146.44
CA GLN A 465 -139.03 -20.51 146.65
C GLN A 465 -139.92 -21.75 146.86
N ARG A 466 -139.72 -22.83 146.10
CA ARG A 466 -140.47 -24.09 146.24
C ARG A 466 -140.19 -24.78 147.59
N ALA A 467 -138.95 -24.75 148.05
CA ALA A 467 -138.56 -25.32 149.35
C ALA A 467 -139.23 -24.59 150.53
N LYS A 468 -139.29 -23.24 150.49
CA LYS A 468 -139.94 -22.42 151.54
C LYS A 468 -141.44 -22.74 151.67
N LEU A 469 -142.17 -22.79 150.57
CA LEU A 469 -143.61 -23.13 150.56
C LEU A 469 -143.90 -24.55 151.07
N ALA A 470 -142.97 -25.50 150.88
CA ALA A 470 -143.11 -26.86 151.39
C ALA A 470 -142.85 -26.97 152.91
N ALA A 471 -141.91 -26.17 153.44
CA ALA A 471 -141.66 -26.09 154.88
C ALA A 471 -142.86 -25.49 155.64
N GLU A 472 -143.43 -24.41 155.10
CA GLU A 472 -144.54 -23.68 155.74
C GLU A 472 -145.83 -24.54 155.85
N LYS A 473 -146.08 -25.45 154.90
CA LYS A 473 -147.20 -26.41 154.99
C LYS A 473 -147.01 -27.42 156.12
N LYS A 474 -145.82 -28.02 156.23
CA LYS A 474 -145.50 -28.99 157.28
C LYS A 474 -145.58 -28.39 158.68
N GLU A 475 -145.23 -27.11 158.83
CA GLU A 475 -145.32 -26.41 160.11
C GLU A 475 -146.79 -26.23 160.57
N ARG A 476 -147.72 -25.98 159.62
CA ARG A 476 -149.16 -25.89 159.91
C ARG A 476 -149.74 -27.24 160.32
N GLU A 477 -149.41 -28.30 159.57
CA GLU A 477 -149.79 -29.68 159.88
C GLU A 477 -149.32 -30.12 161.29
N GLN A 478 -148.11 -29.72 161.71
CA GLN A 478 -147.60 -29.99 163.06
C GLN A 478 -148.32 -29.21 164.16
N ARG A 479 -148.69 -27.95 163.93
CA ARG A 479 -149.45 -27.13 164.89
C ARG A 479 -150.85 -27.71 165.12
N GLU A 480 -151.55 -28.10 164.06
CA GLU A 480 -152.87 -28.74 164.14
C GLU A 480 -152.82 -30.08 164.89
N HIS A 481 -151.76 -30.88 164.69
CA HIS A 481 -151.57 -32.15 165.41
C HIS A 481 -151.27 -31.96 166.91
N LEU A 482 -150.63 -30.85 167.31
CA LEU A 482 -150.40 -30.51 168.71
C LEU A 482 -151.67 -30.00 169.40
N GLU A 483 -152.48 -29.18 168.73
CA GLU A 483 -153.77 -28.72 169.25
C GLU A 483 -154.79 -29.86 169.44
N ALA A 484 -154.78 -30.86 168.56
CA ALA A 484 -155.62 -32.06 168.70
C ALA A 484 -155.30 -32.84 169.99
N LEU A 485 -154.01 -33.05 170.28
CA LEU A 485 -153.56 -33.77 171.48
C LEU A 485 -153.86 -33.02 172.78
N ALA A 486 -153.89 -31.68 172.75
CA ALA A 486 -154.32 -30.88 173.91
C ALA A 486 -155.81 -31.10 174.23
N ARG A 487 -156.68 -31.10 173.21
CA ARG A 487 -158.15 -31.24 173.37
C ARG A 487 -158.60 -32.62 173.83
N GLU A 488 -157.87 -33.68 173.52
CA GLU A 488 -158.17 -35.02 174.07
C GLU A 488 -157.84 -35.12 175.56
N ARG A 489 -156.83 -34.39 176.04
CA ARG A 489 -156.41 -34.42 177.45
C ARG A 489 -157.38 -33.70 178.39
N GLU A 490 -158.11 -32.71 177.90
CA GLU A 490 -159.13 -31.95 178.66
C GLU A 490 -160.48 -32.69 178.85
N ARG A 491 -160.64 -33.91 178.31
CA ARG A 491 -161.92 -34.65 178.34
C ARG A 491 -161.93 -35.94 179.15
N ARG A 492 -160.88 -36.24 179.92
CA ARG A 492 -160.89 -37.35 180.90
C ARG A 492 -160.14 -36.99 182.19
N LEU A 493 -160.95 -36.83 183.26
CA LEU A 493 -160.60 -36.63 184.68
C LEU A 493 -160.18 -35.19 185.06
#